data_AF-D7JEF3-F1
#
_entry.id   AF-D7JEF3-F1
#
_cell.length_a   1.000
_cell.length_b   1.000
_cell.length_c   1.000
_cell.angle_alpha   90.00
_cell.angle_beta   90.00
_cell.angle_gamma   90.00
#
_symmetry.space_group_name_H-M   'P 1'
#
loop_
_entity.id
_entity.type
_entity.pdbx_description
1 polymer ?
#
loop_
_entity_poly.entity_id
_entity_poly.type
_entity_poly.pdbx_seq_one_letter_code
_entity_poly.pdbx_strand_id
1 'polypeptide(L)'
;MKISIITINRNNDSGLQKTLNSVISQSASDFEHIIIDGASTDNSVETIKKYAADSVIGNRVHWVSEPDNGVYCAMNKGVVRARGEYLLFLNSGDYLFDSAVIDKIITRLDSDIVYGSLLLSDNDTSKVVSYADKLNFTYFLSGTIPHPATFIRRELFDNQLYSECYKISSDWEFFMLAICRYNASYKRVDDVITVFDNYGISSDPANAELIEAEHKDSIGRNFRHFLTAYEEMKMLVEYKTRIDKFKGNRWLKLGYKLGLFKQYKYL
;
A
#
# COMPACT_ATOMS: atom_id res chain seq x y z
N MET A 1 -9.97 -19.31 -10.91
CA MET A 1 -9.81 -18.28 -9.88
C MET A 1 -8.68 -17.37 -10.30
N LYS A 2 -9.01 -16.18 -10.80
CA LYS A 2 -7.99 -15.23 -11.27
C LYS A 2 -7.37 -14.44 -10.13
N ILE A 3 -8.16 -14.06 -9.14
CA ILE A 3 -7.72 -13.15 -8.06
C ILE A 3 -7.97 -13.79 -6.68
N SER A 4 -7.02 -13.65 -5.76
CA SER A 4 -7.23 -13.84 -4.32
C SER A 4 -7.19 -12.47 -3.66
N ILE A 5 -8.32 -12.05 -3.09
CA ILE A 5 -8.39 -10.86 -2.24
C ILE A 5 -8.01 -11.29 -0.83
N ILE A 6 -7.01 -10.66 -0.22
CA ILE A 6 -6.48 -11.01 1.10
C ILE A 6 -6.75 -9.84 2.05
N THR A 7 -7.56 -10.11 3.08
CA THR A 7 -7.90 -9.12 4.11
C THR A 7 -7.23 -9.50 5.43
N ILE A 8 -6.44 -8.58 5.96
CA ILE A 8 -5.86 -8.69 7.30
C ILE A 8 -6.70 -7.87 8.27
N ASN A 9 -7.08 -8.48 9.39
CA ASN A 9 -7.88 -7.83 10.42
C ASN A 9 -7.33 -8.09 11.81
N ARG A 10 -7.32 -7.06 12.65
CA ARG A 10 -7.10 -7.20 14.09
C ARG A 10 -7.80 -6.07 14.83
N ASN A 11 -8.84 -6.39 15.61
CA ASN A 11 -9.61 -5.45 16.41
C ASN A 11 -10.13 -4.22 15.62
N ASN A 12 -10.59 -4.44 14.38
CA ASN A 12 -11.18 -3.40 13.55
C ASN A 12 -12.49 -3.84 12.91
N ASP A 13 -13.45 -4.32 13.73
CA ASP A 13 -14.74 -4.79 13.22
C ASP A 13 -15.46 -3.76 12.32
N SER A 14 -15.39 -2.47 12.67
CA SER A 14 -16.05 -1.41 11.89
C SER A 14 -15.42 -1.17 10.52
N GLY A 15 -14.09 -1.21 10.42
CA GLY A 15 -13.38 -1.17 9.13
C GLY A 15 -13.63 -2.45 8.33
N LEU A 16 -13.61 -3.60 9.01
CA LEU A 16 -13.81 -4.90 8.40
C LEU A 16 -15.16 -5.00 7.70
N GLN A 17 -16.23 -4.53 8.33
CA GLN A 17 -17.56 -4.49 7.70
C GLN A 17 -17.55 -3.72 6.37
N LYS A 18 -16.84 -2.58 6.27
CA LYS A 18 -16.70 -1.82 5.02
C LYS A 18 -15.97 -2.64 3.96
N THR A 19 -14.83 -3.22 4.33
CA THR A 19 -14.01 -4.07 3.46
C THR A 19 -14.84 -5.22 2.91
N LEU A 20 -15.46 -6.02 3.79
CA LEU A 20 -16.26 -7.19 3.42
C LEU A 20 -17.43 -6.82 2.52
N ASN A 21 -18.16 -5.74 2.83
CA ASN A 21 -19.28 -5.24 2.02
C ASN A 21 -18.85 -4.86 0.60
N SER A 22 -17.68 -4.25 0.43
CA SER A 22 -17.16 -3.89 -0.91
C SER A 22 -16.78 -5.11 -1.75
N VAL A 23 -16.30 -6.18 -1.10
CA VAL A 23 -15.89 -7.42 -1.78
C VAL A 23 -17.09 -8.26 -2.19
N ILE A 24 -18.08 -8.46 -1.30
CA ILE A 24 -19.30 -9.21 -1.65
C ILE A 24 -20.14 -8.50 -2.73
N SER A 25 -20.02 -7.18 -2.81
CA SER A 25 -20.74 -6.37 -3.78
C SER A 25 -20.10 -6.38 -5.18
N GLN A 26 -18.95 -7.05 -5.39
CA GLN A 26 -18.34 -7.16 -6.72
C GLN A 26 -19.21 -7.97 -7.68
N SER A 27 -19.37 -7.47 -8.91
CA SER A 27 -20.13 -8.13 -9.97
C SER A 27 -19.43 -9.37 -10.52
N ALA A 28 -18.10 -9.39 -10.51
CA ALA A 28 -17.29 -10.52 -10.95
C ALA A 28 -17.36 -11.68 -9.94
N SER A 29 -17.19 -12.92 -10.42
CA SER A 29 -17.17 -14.12 -9.56
C SER A 29 -15.85 -14.88 -9.56
N ASP A 30 -14.90 -14.52 -10.43
CA ASP A 30 -13.63 -15.24 -10.59
C ASP A 30 -12.55 -14.77 -9.59
N PHE A 31 -12.93 -14.71 -8.32
CA PHE A 31 -12.05 -14.41 -7.19
C PHE A 31 -12.43 -15.21 -5.94
N GLU A 32 -11.46 -15.43 -5.06
CA GLU A 32 -11.68 -15.83 -3.66
C GLU A 32 -11.37 -14.68 -2.70
N HIS A 33 -11.92 -14.80 -1.48
CA HIS A 33 -11.62 -13.89 -0.39
C HIS A 33 -11.02 -14.66 0.78
N ILE A 34 -9.78 -14.32 1.13
CA ILE A 34 -9.03 -14.90 2.23
C ILE A 34 -8.97 -13.88 3.36
N ILE A 35 -9.50 -14.22 4.52
CA ILE A 35 -9.53 -13.33 5.69
C ILE A 35 -8.63 -13.93 6.78
N ILE A 36 -7.58 -13.20 7.15
CA ILE A 36 -6.67 -13.58 8.23
C ILE A 36 -6.91 -12.62 9.39
N ASP A 37 -7.53 -13.13 10.45
CA ASP A 37 -7.81 -12.40 11.68
C ASP A 37 -6.77 -12.70 12.76
N GLY A 38 -6.16 -11.66 13.32
CA GLY A 38 -5.07 -11.74 14.31
C GLY A 38 -5.54 -12.03 15.75
N ALA A 39 -6.47 -12.99 15.91
CA ALA A 39 -7.17 -13.30 17.15
C ALA A 39 -7.83 -12.07 17.79
N SER A 40 -8.71 -11.42 17.04
CA SER A 40 -9.45 -10.25 17.50
C SER A 40 -10.32 -10.55 18.72
N THR A 41 -10.44 -9.56 19.60
CA THR A 41 -11.27 -9.60 20.82
C THR A 41 -12.53 -8.75 20.71
N ASP A 42 -12.70 -8.02 19.61
CA ASP A 42 -13.94 -7.31 19.27
C ASP A 42 -14.89 -8.23 18.48
N ASN A 43 -15.91 -7.66 17.83
CA ASN A 43 -16.90 -8.43 17.06
C ASN A 43 -16.39 -8.97 15.71
N SER A 44 -15.11 -8.78 15.37
CA SER A 44 -14.58 -9.13 14.04
C SER A 44 -14.83 -10.59 13.67
N VAL A 45 -14.60 -11.52 14.60
CA VAL A 45 -14.74 -12.96 14.33
C VAL A 45 -16.20 -13.32 14.01
N GLU A 46 -17.16 -12.75 14.72
CA GLU A 46 -18.58 -12.92 14.50
C GLU A 46 -19.02 -12.31 13.15
N THR A 47 -18.46 -11.16 12.78
CA THR A 47 -18.65 -10.55 11.47
C THR A 47 -18.12 -11.45 10.35
N ILE A 48 -16.92 -12.02 10.50
CA ILE A 48 -16.34 -12.96 9.53
C ILE A 48 -17.18 -14.22 9.38
N LYS A 49 -17.65 -14.81 10.50
CA LYS A 49 -18.51 -16.00 10.47
C LYS A 49 -19.80 -15.75 9.68
N LYS A 50 -20.46 -14.61 9.88
CA LYS A 50 -21.67 -14.23 9.14
C LYS A 50 -21.37 -14.07 7.64
N TYR A 51 -20.27 -13.40 7.31
CA TYR A 51 -19.82 -13.20 5.93
C TYR A 51 -19.51 -14.52 5.22
N ALA A 52 -18.81 -15.43 5.89
CA ALA A 52 -18.47 -16.75 5.35
C ALA A 52 -19.70 -17.67 5.18
N ALA A 53 -20.79 -17.42 5.93
CA ALA A 53 -22.05 -18.16 5.83
C ALA A 53 -23.01 -17.57 4.77
N ASP A 54 -22.67 -16.44 4.16
CA ASP A 54 -23.49 -15.80 3.13
C ASP A 54 -23.59 -16.68 1.86
N SER A 55 -24.78 -16.78 1.28
CA SER A 55 -25.06 -17.68 0.16
C SER A 55 -24.44 -17.24 -1.17
N VAL A 56 -24.04 -15.98 -1.31
CA VAL A 56 -23.48 -15.40 -2.54
C VAL A 56 -21.96 -15.57 -2.59
N ILE A 57 -21.29 -15.35 -1.46
CA ILE A 57 -19.81 -15.33 -1.40
C ILE A 57 -19.21 -16.50 -0.63
N GLY A 58 -19.95 -17.13 0.30
CA GLY A 58 -19.40 -18.06 1.28
C GLY A 58 -18.63 -19.24 0.69
N ASN A 59 -19.02 -19.73 -0.50
CA ASN A 59 -18.32 -20.81 -1.20
C ASN A 59 -16.92 -20.43 -1.74
N ARG A 60 -16.57 -19.14 -1.69
CA ARG A 60 -15.29 -18.56 -2.13
C ARG A 60 -14.56 -17.85 -0.99
N VAL A 61 -15.03 -18.01 0.25
CA VAL A 61 -14.39 -17.44 1.44
C VAL A 61 -13.57 -18.49 2.16
N HIS A 62 -12.30 -18.16 2.43
CA HIS A 62 -11.48 -18.87 3.39
C HIS A 62 -11.15 -17.91 4.53
N TRP A 63 -11.24 -18.34 5.78
CA TRP A 63 -10.83 -17.51 6.89
C TRP A 63 -10.18 -18.29 8.02
N VAL A 64 -9.37 -17.61 8.81
CA VAL A 64 -8.79 -18.12 10.06
C VAL A 64 -8.68 -16.97 11.06
N SER A 65 -8.93 -17.27 12.34
CA SER A 65 -8.65 -16.36 13.45
C SER A 65 -7.65 -17.03 14.38
N GLU A 66 -6.43 -16.50 14.43
CA GLU A 66 -5.33 -17.01 15.23
C GLU A 66 -4.31 -15.91 15.51
N PRO A 67 -3.54 -15.98 16.62
CA PRO A 67 -2.50 -14.99 16.89
C PRO A 67 -1.47 -14.87 15.75
N ASP A 68 -0.98 -13.66 15.55
CA ASP A 68 0.11 -13.34 14.63
C ASP A 68 1.18 -12.47 15.30
N ASN A 69 2.35 -12.38 14.64
CA ASN A 69 3.48 -11.56 15.07
C ASN A 69 3.50 -10.19 14.40
N GLY A 70 2.37 -9.73 13.84
CA GLY A 70 2.27 -8.49 13.09
C GLY A 70 1.63 -8.65 11.71
N VAL A 71 1.35 -7.52 11.06
CA VAL A 71 0.59 -7.45 9.81
C VAL A 71 1.21 -8.28 8.69
N TYR A 72 2.54 -8.29 8.55
CA TYR A 72 3.20 -9.03 7.48
C TYR A 72 3.22 -10.55 7.71
N CYS A 73 3.24 -10.99 8.97
CA CYS A 73 3.02 -12.40 9.32
C CYS A 73 1.62 -12.84 8.86
N ALA A 74 0.61 -12.01 9.12
CA ALA A 74 -0.76 -12.26 8.66
C ALA A 74 -0.89 -12.20 7.11
N MET A 75 -0.24 -11.24 6.45
CA MET A 75 -0.18 -11.19 4.98
C MET A 75 0.45 -12.45 4.39
N ASN A 76 1.58 -12.92 4.94
CA ASN A 76 2.24 -14.14 4.50
C ASN A 76 1.35 -15.38 4.69
N LYS A 77 0.62 -15.48 5.81
CA LYS A 77 -0.41 -16.52 6.02
C LYS A 77 -1.49 -16.50 4.94
N GLY A 78 -1.86 -15.31 4.45
CA GLY A 78 -2.77 -15.12 3.33
C GLY A 78 -2.17 -15.58 2.00
N VAL A 79 -0.94 -15.15 1.69
CA VAL A 79 -0.21 -15.54 0.47
C VAL A 79 -0.12 -17.06 0.33
N VAL A 80 0.25 -17.76 1.41
CA VAL A 80 0.39 -19.23 1.41
C VAL A 80 -0.94 -19.95 1.14
N ARG A 81 -2.07 -19.34 1.48
CA ARG A 81 -3.40 -19.92 1.27
C ARG A 81 -4.02 -19.55 -0.09
N ALA A 82 -3.46 -18.56 -0.77
CA ALA A 82 -3.97 -18.03 -2.02
C ALA A 82 -3.83 -19.02 -3.19
N ARG A 83 -4.89 -19.13 -3.98
CA ARG A 83 -5.00 -19.97 -5.18
C ARG A 83 -5.20 -19.16 -6.46
N GLY A 84 -5.51 -17.88 -6.33
CA GLY A 84 -5.59 -16.94 -7.44
C GLY A 84 -4.25 -16.77 -8.15
N GLU A 85 -4.31 -16.39 -9.42
CA GLU A 85 -3.11 -16.03 -10.20
C GLU A 85 -2.52 -14.69 -9.70
N TYR A 86 -3.38 -13.77 -9.27
CA TYR A 86 -3.04 -12.47 -8.71
C TYR A 86 -3.54 -12.33 -7.28
N LEU A 87 -2.79 -11.60 -6.47
CA LEU A 87 -3.14 -11.24 -5.11
C LEU A 87 -3.50 -9.75 -5.06
N LEU A 88 -4.59 -9.43 -4.37
CA LEU A 88 -4.94 -8.06 -4.00
C LEU A 88 -5.04 -8.01 -2.48
N PHE A 89 -4.27 -7.15 -1.84
CA PHE A 89 -4.35 -6.96 -0.39
C PHE A 89 -5.34 -5.83 -0.07
N LEU A 90 -6.24 -6.07 0.86
CA LEU A 90 -7.24 -5.08 1.27
C LEU A 90 -7.39 -5.17 2.79
N ASN A 91 -6.56 -4.42 3.52
CA ASN A 91 -6.59 -4.48 4.98
C ASN A 91 -7.92 -3.96 5.51
N SER A 92 -8.31 -4.43 6.69
CA SER A 92 -9.55 -4.01 7.34
C SER A 92 -9.61 -2.48 7.47
N GLY A 93 -10.63 -1.87 6.86
CA GLY A 93 -10.78 -0.42 6.70
C GLY A 93 -10.72 0.02 5.24
N ASP A 94 -9.84 -0.57 4.44
CA ASP A 94 -9.75 -0.33 3.00
C ASP A 94 -10.90 -1.03 2.26
N TYR A 95 -11.40 -0.42 1.18
CA TYR A 95 -12.49 -1.01 0.43
C TYR A 95 -12.43 -0.70 -1.07
N LEU A 96 -12.94 -1.62 -1.89
CA LEU A 96 -12.99 -1.43 -3.34
C LEU A 96 -13.89 -0.25 -3.69
N PHE A 97 -13.45 0.56 -4.66
CA PHE A 97 -14.09 1.83 -5.04
C PHE A 97 -15.55 1.67 -5.50
N ASP A 98 -15.81 0.68 -6.35
CA ASP A 98 -17.17 0.35 -6.81
C ASP A 98 -17.32 -1.17 -7.07
N SER A 99 -18.54 -1.62 -7.35
CA SER A 99 -18.87 -3.03 -7.60
C SER A 99 -18.30 -3.59 -8.90
N ALA A 100 -17.74 -2.77 -9.78
CA ALA A 100 -17.22 -3.16 -11.08
C ALA A 100 -15.68 -3.16 -11.13
N VAL A 101 -14.98 -2.83 -10.04
CA VAL A 101 -13.52 -2.76 -10.01
C VAL A 101 -12.87 -4.06 -10.48
N ILE A 102 -13.28 -5.21 -9.92
CA ILE A 102 -12.69 -6.49 -10.28
C ILE A 102 -13.00 -6.84 -11.75
N ASP A 103 -14.24 -6.61 -12.20
CA ASP A 103 -14.67 -6.89 -13.57
C ASP A 103 -13.90 -6.06 -14.61
N LYS A 104 -13.65 -4.78 -14.32
CA LYS A 104 -12.87 -3.87 -15.19
C LYS A 104 -11.40 -4.29 -15.32
N ILE A 105 -10.81 -4.82 -14.26
CA ILE A 105 -9.35 -5.07 -14.20
C ILE A 105 -8.98 -6.50 -14.59
N ILE A 106 -9.85 -7.49 -14.37
CA ILE A 106 -9.50 -8.91 -14.52
C ILE A 106 -8.93 -9.28 -15.90
N THR A 107 -9.40 -8.62 -16.96
CA THR A 107 -8.95 -8.81 -18.35
C THR A 107 -7.68 -8.04 -18.71
N ARG A 108 -7.24 -7.13 -17.83
CA ARG A 108 -6.07 -6.24 -17.99
C ARG A 108 -4.90 -6.64 -17.08
N LEU A 109 -5.02 -7.78 -16.40
CA LEU A 109 -3.94 -8.40 -15.63
C LEU A 109 -2.95 -9.12 -16.56
N ASP A 110 -2.10 -8.33 -17.23
CA ASP A 110 -1.17 -8.77 -18.28
C ASP A 110 0.32 -8.51 -17.94
N SER A 111 0.60 -8.05 -16.72
CA SER A 111 1.95 -7.80 -16.19
C SER A 111 2.10 -8.45 -14.81
N ASP A 112 3.32 -8.59 -14.28
CA ASP A 112 3.52 -9.19 -12.96
C ASP A 112 2.94 -8.31 -11.84
N ILE A 113 2.97 -6.99 -12.02
CA ILE A 113 2.38 -6.01 -11.11
C ILE A 113 1.46 -5.09 -11.91
N VAL A 114 0.18 -5.02 -11.55
CA VAL A 114 -0.76 -4.05 -12.12
C VAL A 114 -1.31 -3.18 -11.01
N TYR A 115 -1.07 -1.87 -11.07
CA TYR A 115 -1.46 -0.94 -10.01
C TYR A 115 -2.29 0.21 -10.53
N GLY A 116 -3.34 0.56 -9.79
CA GLY A 116 -4.20 1.69 -10.08
C GLY A 116 -4.02 2.83 -9.10
N SER A 117 -5.07 3.63 -8.94
CA SER A 117 -5.09 4.78 -8.04
C SER A 117 -5.86 4.49 -6.75
N LEU A 118 -5.47 5.20 -5.68
CA LEU A 118 -6.24 5.28 -4.45
C LEU A 118 -7.15 6.50 -4.45
N LEU A 119 -8.32 6.36 -3.86
CA LEU A 119 -9.09 7.49 -3.35
C LEU A 119 -8.79 7.66 -1.87
N LEU A 120 -8.16 8.77 -1.49
CA LEU A 120 -8.07 9.17 -0.09
C LEU A 120 -9.38 9.84 0.29
N SER A 121 -10.08 9.30 1.29
CA SER A 121 -11.31 9.88 1.82
C SER A 121 -11.02 10.45 3.21
N ASP A 122 -11.18 11.75 3.40
CA ASP A 122 -11.11 12.40 4.71
C ASP A 122 -12.31 13.32 4.89
N ASN A 123 -13.23 12.91 5.78
CA ASN A 123 -14.43 13.52 6.39
C ASN A 123 -15.32 14.52 5.61
N ASP A 124 -14.85 15.16 4.54
CA ASP A 124 -15.59 16.03 3.61
C ASP A 124 -14.92 16.18 2.22
N THR A 125 -13.70 15.65 2.03
CA THR A 125 -12.97 15.76 0.76
C THR A 125 -12.41 14.42 0.31
N SER A 126 -12.46 14.17 -1.00
CA SER A 126 -11.84 13.01 -1.61
C SER A 126 -10.78 13.44 -2.62
N LYS A 127 -9.66 12.74 -2.62
CA LYS A 127 -8.54 13.01 -3.52
C LYS A 127 -8.05 11.71 -4.14
N VAL A 128 -8.03 11.68 -5.47
CA VAL A 128 -7.36 10.61 -6.21
C VAL A 128 -5.86 10.84 -6.15
N VAL A 129 -5.12 9.82 -5.73
CA VAL A 129 -3.65 9.83 -5.69
C VAL A 129 -3.11 9.34 -7.02
N SER A 130 -2.23 10.12 -7.63
CA SER A 130 -1.54 9.75 -8.86
C SER A 130 -0.19 9.11 -8.54
N TYR A 131 0.17 8.09 -9.31
CA TYR A 131 1.41 7.32 -9.20
C TYR A 131 2.20 7.40 -10.51
N ALA A 132 3.52 7.21 -10.42
CA ALA A 132 4.38 7.31 -11.60
C ALA A 132 4.16 6.15 -12.58
N ASP A 133 4.26 6.42 -13.89
CA ASP A 133 4.30 5.40 -14.94
C ASP A 133 5.64 4.67 -15.02
N LYS A 134 6.70 5.28 -14.47
CA LYS A 134 8.06 4.72 -14.50
C LYS A 134 8.53 4.46 -13.08
N LEU A 135 8.65 3.19 -12.75
CA LEU A 135 9.15 2.70 -11.48
C LEU A 135 10.62 2.33 -11.66
N ASN A 136 11.47 2.89 -10.82
CA ASN A 136 12.89 2.59 -10.77
C ASN A 136 13.40 2.77 -9.34
N PHE A 137 14.65 2.43 -9.11
CA PHE A 137 15.26 2.53 -7.78
C PHE A 137 15.08 3.92 -7.16
N THR A 138 15.36 4.99 -7.91
CA THR A 138 15.21 6.38 -7.44
C THR A 138 13.78 6.74 -7.05
N TYR A 139 12.77 6.22 -7.76
CA TYR A 139 11.37 6.39 -7.38
C TYR A 139 11.11 5.82 -5.98
N PHE A 140 11.55 4.57 -5.73
CA PHE A 140 11.38 3.90 -4.45
C PHE A 140 12.15 4.56 -3.29
N LEU A 141 13.20 5.35 -3.56
CA LEU A 141 13.88 6.11 -2.50
C LEU A 141 13.01 7.21 -1.87
N SER A 142 11.98 7.67 -2.58
CA SER A 142 11.11 8.78 -2.15
C SER A 142 9.62 8.47 -2.15
N GLY A 143 9.21 7.29 -2.61
CA GLY A 143 7.81 6.91 -2.68
C GLY A 143 7.61 5.41 -2.85
N THR A 144 6.36 5.03 -3.10
CA THR A 144 5.91 3.67 -3.35
C THR A 144 4.65 3.66 -4.22
N ILE A 145 4.28 2.48 -4.71
CA ILE A 145 2.98 2.25 -5.36
C ILE A 145 1.93 1.84 -4.33
N PRO A 146 0.62 2.00 -4.60
CA PRO A 146 -0.39 1.78 -3.59
C PRO A 146 -0.63 0.30 -3.37
N HIS A 147 -0.11 -0.25 -2.26
CA HIS A 147 -0.29 -1.65 -1.91
C HIS A 147 -1.76 -2.13 -2.00
N PRO A 148 -2.76 -1.41 -1.46
CA PRO A 148 -4.13 -1.89 -1.51
C PRO A 148 -4.86 -1.64 -2.85
N ALA A 149 -4.20 -1.01 -3.82
CA ALA A 149 -4.67 -0.84 -5.20
C ALA A 149 -3.74 -1.50 -6.22
N THR A 150 -2.97 -2.50 -5.78
CA THR A 150 -2.02 -3.24 -6.61
C THR A 150 -2.38 -4.72 -6.66
N PHE A 151 -2.55 -5.24 -7.87
CA PHE A 151 -2.67 -6.66 -8.17
C PHE A 151 -1.28 -7.22 -8.44
N ILE A 152 -0.87 -8.21 -7.65
CA ILE A 152 0.48 -8.78 -7.64
C ILE A 152 0.41 -10.22 -8.11
N ARG A 153 1.15 -10.59 -9.16
CA ARG A 153 1.23 -11.99 -9.61
C ARG A 153 1.75 -12.83 -8.44
N ARG A 154 1.00 -13.89 -8.09
CA ARG A 154 1.28 -14.72 -6.91
C ARG A 154 2.69 -15.31 -6.93
N GLU A 155 3.19 -15.68 -8.11
CA GLU A 155 4.54 -16.24 -8.31
C GLU A 155 5.67 -15.28 -7.90
N LEU A 156 5.42 -13.97 -7.79
CA LEU A 156 6.43 -13.05 -7.26
C LEU A 156 6.80 -13.36 -5.81
N PHE A 157 5.88 -13.96 -5.05
CA PHE A 157 6.11 -14.36 -3.67
C PHE A 157 6.96 -15.64 -3.53
N ASP A 158 7.23 -16.36 -4.64
CA ASP A 158 8.16 -17.48 -4.65
C ASP A 158 9.62 -17.01 -4.50
N ASN A 159 9.90 -15.77 -4.94
CA ASN A 159 11.21 -15.14 -4.74
C ASN A 159 11.37 -14.63 -3.30
N GLN A 160 10.31 -14.02 -2.75
CA GLN A 160 10.35 -13.39 -1.44
C GLN A 160 8.94 -13.12 -0.89
N LEU A 161 8.68 -13.61 0.32
CA LEU A 161 7.56 -13.21 1.15
C LEU A 161 7.81 -11.82 1.78
N TYR A 162 6.78 -11.21 2.38
CA TYR A 162 6.99 -10.00 3.15
C TYR A 162 7.93 -10.29 4.34
N SER A 163 8.91 -9.42 4.52
CA SER A 163 9.84 -9.42 5.65
C SER A 163 9.10 -9.13 6.96
N GLU A 164 8.92 -10.15 7.77
CA GLU A 164 8.27 -10.05 9.11
C GLU A 164 9.12 -9.31 10.15
N CYS A 165 10.37 -8.95 9.81
CA CYS A 165 11.22 -8.13 10.68
C CYS A 165 10.85 -6.64 10.68
N TYR A 166 10.06 -6.19 9.69
CA TYR A 166 9.58 -4.82 9.58
C TYR A 166 8.16 -4.70 10.13
N LYS A 167 7.82 -3.52 10.67
CA LYS A 167 6.50 -3.23 11.19
C LYS A 167 5.63 -2.50 10.18
N ILE A 168 6.21 -1.66 9.31
CA ILE A 168 5.45 -0.72 8.45
C ILE A 168 5.95 -0.69 7.00
N SER A 169 7.16 -1.15 6.71
CA SER A 169 7.78 -0.94 5.38
C SER A 169 8.01 -2.20 4.53
N SER A 170 7.44 -3.35 4.89
CA SER A 170 7.72 -4.58 4.13
C SER A 170 7.07 -4.64 2.75
N ASP A 171 5.94 -3.97 2.54
CA ASP A 171 5.29 -3.83 1.23
C ASP A 171 6.12 -2.94 0.29
N TRP A 172 6.66 -1.83 0.82
CA TRP A 172 7.64 -1.01 0.11
C TRP A 172 8.89 -1.81 -0.27
N GLU A 173 9.46 -2.58 0.66
CA GLU A 173 10.61 -3.44 0.36
C GLU A 173 10.27 -4.45 -0.74
N PHE A 174 9.12 -5.12 -0.63
CA PHE A 174 8.67 -6.11 -1.60
C PHE A 174 8.62 -5.51 -3.01
N PHE A 175 7.99 -4.34 -3.19
CA PHE A 175 7.92 -3.69 -4.51
C PHE A 175 9.29 -3.25 -5.03
N MET A 176 10.13 -2.69 -4.15
CA MET A 176 11.49 -2.30 -4.52
C MET A 176 12.29 -3.51 -5.02
N LEU A 177 12.21 -4.65 -4.34
CA LEU A 177 12.92 -5.87 -4.72
C LEU A 177 12.33 -6.50 -5.99
N ALA A 178 11.01 -6.66 -6.06
CA ALA A 178 10.34 -7.19 -7.24
C ALA A 178 10.75 -6.44 -8.51
N ILE A 179 10.73 -5.10 -8.48
CA ILE A 179 11.02 -4.28 -9.66
C ILE A 179 12.52 -4.09 -9.87
N CYS A 180 13.27 -3.68 -8.84
CA CYS A 180 14.66 -3.24 -9.02
C CYS A 180 15.67 -4.38 -8.95
N ARG A 181 15.32 -5.51 -8.34
CA ARG A 181 16.22 -6.68 -8.20
C ARG A 181 15.79 -7.84 -9.10
N TYR A 182 14.50 -8.14 -9.15
CA TYR A 182 13.96 -9.27 -9.90
C TYR A 182 13.37 -8.87 -11.26
N ASN A 183 13.39 -7.58 -11.60
CA ASN A 183 12.95 -7.06 -12.90
C ASN A 183 11.52 -7.48 -13.27
N ALA A 184 10.62 -7.53 -12.28
CA ALA A 184 9.20 -7.80 -12.48
C ALA A 184 8.59 -6.77 -13.43
N SER A 185 7.81 -7.25 -14.39
CA SER A 185 7.05 -6.38 -15.29
C SER A 185 5.94 -5.67 -14.52
N TYR A 186 5.67 -4.41 -14.89
CA TYR A 186 4.63 -3.64 -14.22
C TYR A 186 3.83 -2.77 -15.19
N LYS A 187 2.59 -2.46 -14.82
CA LYS A 187 1.69 -1.62 -15.60
C LYS A 187 0.81 -0.77 -14.68
N ARG A 188 0.77 0.54 -14.95
CA ARG A 188 -0.20 1.45 -14.33
C ARG A 188 -1.53 1.38 -15.09
N VAL A 189 -2.63 1.41 -14.34
CA VAL A 189 -3.97 1.64 -14.87
C VAL A 189 -4.54 2.94 -14.29
N ASP A 190 -5.37 3.65 -15.05
CA ASP A 190 -5.97 4.92 -14.60
C ASP A 190 -7.19 4.72 -13.68
N ASP A 191 -7.61 3.47 -13.47
CA ASP A 191 -8.74 3.11 -12.62
C ASP A 191 -8.45 3.40 -11.15
N VAL A 192 -9.47 3.93 -10.45
CA VAL A 192 -9.49 3.98 -8.99
C VAL A 192 -9.91 2.61 -8.49
N ILE A 193 -9.01 1.93 -7.79
CA ILE A 193 -9.24 0.54 -7.34
C ILE A 193 -9.81 0.55 -5.93
N THR A 194 -9.20 1.33 -5.04
CA THR A 194 -9.44 1.24 -3.60
C THR A 194 -9.65 2.62 -3.00
N VAL A 195 -10.63 2.72 -2.11
CA VAL A 195 -10.75 3.81 -1.16
C VAL A 195 -9.92 3.42 0.07
N PHE A 196 -8.93 4.24 0.37
CA PHE A 196 -7.94 3.96 1.40
C PHE A 196 -8.35 4.57 2.74
N ASP A 197 -8.21 3.78 3.80
CA ASP A 197 -8.45 4.23 5.16
C ASP A 197 -7.22 4.95 5.73
N ASN A 198 -7.35 6.25 5.95
CA ASN A 198 -6.26 7.10 6.42
C ASN A 198 -5.93 6.92 7.92
N TYR A 199 -6.63 6.05 8.65
CA TYR A 199 -6.37 5.79 10.07
C TYR A 199 -5.33 4.67 10.32
N GLY A 200 -4.75 4.09 9.27
CA GLY A 200 -3.70 3.07 9.39
C GLY A 200 -2.38 3.58 9.97
N ILE A 201 -1.56 2.66 10.50
CA ILE A 201 -0.27 2.97 11.16
C ILE A 201 0.72 3.70 10.22
N SER A 202 0.71 3.37 8.93
CA SER A 202 1.56 4.00 7.91
C SER A 202 1.21 5.46 7.63
N SER A 203 -0.03 5.86 7.96
CA SER A 203 -0.54 7.21 7.77
C SER A 203 -0.29 8.10 8.98
N ASP A 204 0.10 7.53 10.13
CA ASP A 204 0.44 8.27 11.34
C ASP A 204 1.83 8.91 11.23
N PRO A 205 1.94 10.25 11.23
CA PRO A 205 3.22 10.95 11.17
C PRO A 205 4.19 10.57 12.30
N ALA A 206 3.71 10.05 13.43
CA ALA A 206 4.56 9.58 14.52
C ALA A 206 5.47 8.41 14.11
N ASN A 207 5.12 7.69 13.03
CA ASN A 207 5.90 6.56 12.53
C ASN A 207 6.94 6.93 11.47
N ALA A 208 7.10 8.21 11.13
CA ALA A 208 8.01 8.64 10.07
C ALA A 208 9.48 8.20 10.32
N GLU A 209 9.98 8.34 11.55
CA GLU A 209 11.34 7.91 11.91
C GLU A 209 11.52 6.38 11.82
N LEU A 210 10.48 5.62 12.18
CA LEU A 210 10.49 4.16 12.08
C LEU A 210 10.52 3.72 10.61
N ILE A 211 9.67 4.31 9.76
CA ILE A 211 9.64 4.04 8.32
C ILE A 211 11.02 4.33 7.70
N GLU A 212 11.64 5.45 8.06
CA GLU A 212 12.97 5.78 7.56
C GLU A 212 14.04 4.79 8.04
N ALA A 213 14.00 4.38 9.31
CA ALA A 213 14.91 3.38 9.84
C ALA A 213 14.77 2.02 9.12
N GLU A 214 13.52 1.56 8.87
CA GLU A 214 13.24 0.32 8.15
C GLU A 214 13.69 0.41 6.68
N HIS A 215 13.45 1.54 6.00
CA HIS A 215 13.91 1.73 4.62
C HIS A 215 15.44 1.72 4.52
N LYS A 216 16.11 2.42 5.44
CA LYS A 216 17.58 2.48 5.49
C LYS A 216 18.17 1.09 5.71
N ASP A 217 17.61 0.33 6.64
CA ASP A 217 18.05 -1.03 6.93
C ASP A 217 17.82 -1.97 5.73
N SER A 218 16.66 -1.92 5.10
CA SER A 218 16.38 -2.71 3.88
C SER A 218 17.33 -2.36 2.73
N ILE A 219 17.61 -1.08 2.48
CA ILE A 219 18.61 -0.65 1.47
C ILE A 219 19.99 -1.15 1.86
N GLY A 220 20.38 -1.05 3.12
CA GLY A 220 21.67 -1.56 3.61
C GLY A 220 21.84 -3.06 3.37
N ARG A 221 20.77 -3.85 3.53
CA ARG A 221 20.77 -5.31 3.32
C ARG A 221 20.75 -5.68 1.85
N ASN A 222 19.90 -5.03 1.05
CA ASN A 222 19.60 -5.47 -0.31
C ASN A 222 20.36 -4.70 -1.40
N PHE A 223 20.73 -3.46 -1.12
CA PHE A 223 21.32 -2.52 -2.07
C PHE A 223 22.51 -1.79 -1.43
N ARG A 224 23.37 -2.51 -0.70
CA ARG A 224 24.45 -1.95 0.13
C ARG A 224 25.29 -0.88 -0.56
N HIS A 225 25.61 -1.04 -1.84
CA HIS A 225 26.41 -0.08 -2.62
C HIS A 225 25.69 1.24 -2.90
N PHE A 226 24.36 1.29 -2.74
CA PHE A 226 23.54 2.48 -2.89
C PHE A 226 23.16 3.13 -1.56
N LEU A 227 23.59 2.59 -0.42
CA LEU A 227 23.25 3.12 0.90
C LEU A 227 23.69 4.59 1.07
N THR A 228 24.93 4.91 0.69
CA THR A 228 25.44 6.28 0.75
C THR A 228 24.64 7.22 -0.16
N ALA A 229 24.33 6.79 -1.39
CA ALA A 229 23.52 7.57 -2.32
C ALA A 229 22.10 7.81 -1.79
N TYR A 230 21.52 6.83 -1.08
CA TYR A 230 20.24 6.98 -0.40
C TYR A 230 20.29 8.03 0.72
N GLU A 231 21.30 7.96 1.58
CA GLU A 231 21.49 8.94 2.67
C GLU A 231 21.69 10.36 2.12
N GLU A 232 22.50 10.52 1.07
CA GLU A 232 22.70 11.79 0.38
C GLU A 232 21.39 12.31 -0.23
N MET A 233 20.61 11.46 -0.89
CA MET A 233 19.32 11.84 -1.45
C MET A 233 18.35 12.30 -0.36
N LYS A 234 18.29 11.60 0.78
CA LYS A 234 17.45 12.00 1.92
C LYS A 234 17.83 13.37 2.44
N MET A 235 19.12 13.63 2.64
CA MET A 235 19.59 14.96 3.02
C MET A 235 19.17 16.03 1.99
N LEU A 236 19.30 15.76 0.69
CA LEU A 236 18.90 16.70 -0.37
C LEU A 236 17.39 16.99 -0.35
N VAL A 237 16.55 15.99 -0.10
CA VAL A 237 15.10 16.16 0.04
C VAL A 237 14.79 17.04 1.24
N GLU A 238 15.42 16.79 2.39
CA GLU A 238 15.26 17.65 3.57
C GLU A 238 15.68 19.10 3.31
N TYR A 239 16.85 19.29 2.68
CA TYR A 239 17.33 20.62 2.31
C TYR A 239 16.32 21.32 1.40
N LYS A 240 15.79 20.62 0.39
CA LYS A 240 14.77 21.16 -0.50
C LYS A 240 13.51 21.57 0.28
N THR A 241 13.00 20.74 1.17
CA THR A 241 11.84 21.07 2.00
C THR A 241 12.10 22.28 2.91
N ARG A 242 13.29 22.39 3.52
CA ARG A 242 13.68 23.55 4.33
C ARG A 242 13.77 24.81 3.48
N ILE A 243 14.36 24.72 2.29
CA ILE A 243 14.45 25.80 1.30
C ILE A 243 13.05 26.25 0.86
N ASP A 244 12.15 25.33 0.54
CA ASP A 244 10.79 25.66 0.10
C ASP A 244 9.99 26.36 1.21
N LYS A 245 10.12 25.90 2.47
CA LYS A 245 9.57 26.61 3.65
C LYS A 245 10.16 28.01 3.79
N PHE A 246 11.48 28.13 3.61
CA PHE A 246 12.19 29.41 3.68
C PHE A 246 11.72 30.39 2.58
N LYS A 247 11.56 29.94 1.33
CA LYS A 247 11.00 30.73 0.22
C LYS A 247 9.55 31.15 0.47
N GLY A 248 8.79 30.34 1.20
CA GLY A 248 7.42 30.65 1.61
C GLY A 248 7.30 31.83 2.59
N ASN A 249 8.39 32.22 3.26
CA ASN A 249 8.39 33.21 4.33
C ASN A 249 8.09 34.64 3.84
N ARG A 250 7.09 35.28 4.45
CA ARG A 250 6.60 36.62 4.10
C ARG A 250 7.67 37.71 4.26
N TRP A 251 8.57 37.59 5.23
CA TRP A 251 9.62 38.58 5.50
C TRP A 251 10.74 38.53 4.45
N LEU A 252 11.06 37.35 3.92
CA LEU A 252 11.98 37.20 2.80
C LEU A 252 11.39 37.76 1.51
N LYS A 253 10.11 37.47 1.23
CA LYS A 253 9.38 38.07 0.11
C LYS A 253 9.31 39.60 0.23
N LEU A 254 9.13 40.12 1.44
CA LEU A 254 9.13 41.56 1.72
C LEU A 254 10.53 42.17 1.54
N GLY A 255 11.57 41.57 2.10
CA GLY A 255 12.95 42.05 1.95
C GLY A 255 13.46 41.98 0.51
N TYR A 256 13.02 40.99 -0.27
CA TYR A 256 13.31 40.92 -1.71
C TYR A 256 12.63 42.05 -2.46
N LYS A 257 11.34 42.31 -2.19
CA LYS A 257 10.60 43.47 -2.75
C LYS A 257 11.22 44.81 -2.36
N LEU A 258 11.77 44.92 -1.15
CA LEU A 258 12.49 46.10 -0.65
C LEU A 258 13.94 46.20 -1.15
N GLY A 259 14.41 45.25 -1.97
CA GLY A 259 15.75 45.28 -2.57
C GLY A 259 16.89 44.89 -1.63
N LEU A 260 16.59 44.40 -0.43
CA LEU A 260 17.57 43.99 0.58
C LEU A 260 18.31 42.69 0.20
N PHE A 261 17.75 41.90 -0.72
CA PHE A 261 18.28 40.59 -1.13
C PHE A 261 18.61 40.49 -2.63
N LYS A 262 19.04 41.59 -3.27
CA LYS A 262 19.35 41.62 -4.73
C LYS A 262 20.37 40.58 -5.22
N GLN A 263 21.21 40.03 -4.35
CA GLN A 263 22.15 38.95 -4.69
C GLN A 263 21.53 37.53 -4.65
N TYR A 264 20.31 37.36 -4.13
CA TYR A 264 19.60 36.09 -4.06
C TYR A 264 18.77 35.81 -5.32
N LYS A 265 19.33 36.07 -6.50
CA LYS A 265 18.65 35.89 -7.79
C LYS A 265 18.36 34.42 -8.15
N TYR A 266 18.83 33.48 -7.33
CA TYR A 266 18.77 32.03 -7.54
C TYR A 266 18.14 31.24 -6.38
N LEU A 267 17.53 31.92 -5.40
CA LEU A 267 16.50 31.29 -4.53
C LEU A 267 15.17 31.35 -5.27
#